data_AF-A0A9D7LFX8-F1
#
_entry.id   AF-A0A9D7LFX8-F1
#
_cell.length_a   1.000
_cell.length_b   1.000
_cell.length_c   1.000
_cell.angle_alpha   90.00
_cell.angle_beta   90.00
_cell.angle_gamma   90.00
#
_symmetry.space_group_name_H-M   'P 1'
#
loop_
_entity.id
_entity.type
_entity.pdbx_description
1 polymer ?
#
loop_
_entity_poly.entity_id
_entity_poly.type
_entity_poly.pdbx_seq_one_letter_code
_entity_poly.pdbx_strand_id
1 'polypeptide(L)'
;MTWDESKHPRRPAGSPSGGEFTRTQRFLSELEKRFPDKKTPSGLMRSAIGPAFVLVEPGYRDKKATVNLSEIWSSGAKGEGAGSAALKTITRMADKAGVGIDLEPQAFRAGKNKGHALSDQELRSWYERHGFKRSGDKMTRKPKKEKP
;
A
#
# COMPACT_ATOMS: atom_id res chain seq x y z
N MET A 1 6.04 -24.82 42.45
CA MET A 1 5.86 -25.15 41.02
C MET A 1 6.96 -24.46 40.25
N THR A 2 7.97 -25.21 39.80
CA THR A 2 9.07 -24.68 38.99
C THR A 2 8.64 -24.68 37.53
N TRP A 3 8.69 -23.51 36.91
CA TRP A 3 8.41 -23.34 35.48
C TRP A 3 9.39 -24.18 34.65
N ASP A 4 8.87 -25.10 33.82
CA ASP A 4 9.67 -25.96 32.95
C ASP A 4 9.74 -25.36 31.54
N GLU A 5 10.86 -24.70 31.26
CA GLU A 5 11.12 -24.02 30.00
C GLU A 5 11.19 -24.99 28.80
N SER A 6 11.44 -26.28 29.04
CA SER A 6 11.50 -27.32 28.02
C SER A 6 10.13 -27.69 27.45
N LYS A 7 9.06 -27.44 28.22
CA LYS A 7 7.66 -27.65 27.79
C LYS A 7 7.08 -26.46 27.03
N HIS A 8 7.80 -25.33 27.00
CA HIS A 8 7.41 -24.12 26.30
C HIS A 8 8.53 -23.68 25.34
N PRO A 9 8.82 -24.44 24.27
CA PRO A 9 9.84 -24.06 23.31
C PRO A 9 9.47 -22.69 22.71
N ARG A 10 10.19 -21.64 23.14
CA ARG A 10 10.10 -20.34 22.48
C ARG A 10 10.63 -20.56 21.07
N ARG A 11 9.74 -20.54 20.07
CA ARG A 11 10.16 -20.48 18.67
C ARG A 11 11.17 -19.35 18.53
N PRO A 12 12.36 -19.58 17.95
CA PRO A 12 13.31 -18.50 17.74
C PRO A 12 12.62 -17.37 16.94
N ALA A 13 12.77 -16.14 17.43
CA ALA A 13 12.29 -14.95 16.74
C ALA A 13 13.03 -14.81 15.41
N GLY A 14 12.47 -15.38 14.34
CA GLY A 14 13.14 -15.41 13.05
C GLY A 14 12.75 -16.58 12.15
N SER A 15 11.48 -16.98 12.12
CA SER A 15 11.02 -17.75 10.95
C SER A 15 11.28 -16.92 9.67
N PRO A 16 11.60 -17.51 8.52
CA PRO A 16 11.77 -16.78 7.25
C PRO A 16 10.59 -15.87 6.91
N SER A 17 9.38 -16.27 7.34
CA SER A 17 8.13 -15.48 7.29
C SER A 17 8.13 -14.23 8.18
N GLY A 18 8.92 -14.21 9.25
CA GLY A 18 9.11 -13.05 10.12
C GLY A 18 9.85 -11.90 9.43
N GLY A 19 10.76 -12.19 8.50
CA GLY A 19 11.47 -11.16 7.71
C GLY A 19 10.57 -10.41 6.74
N GLU A 20 9.53 -11.05 6.21
CA GLU A 20 8.61 -10.44 5.25
C GLU A 20 7.49 -9.69 5.94
N PHE A 21 6.91 -10.26 7.00
CA PHE A 21 5.94 -9.58 7.84
C PHE A 21 6.53 -8.30 8.46
N THR A 22 7.79 -8.33 8.88
CA THR A 22 8.48 -7.15 9.41
C THR A 22 8.71 -6.06 8.36
N ARG A 23 8.89 -6.40 7.07
CA ARG A 23 9.03 -5.39 6.01
C ARG A 23 7.72 -4.66 5.74
N THR A 24 6.61 -5.39 5.63
CA THR A 24 5.27 -4.78 5.49
C THR A 24 4.95 -3.91 6.70
N GLN A 25 5.18 -4.40 7.93
CA GLN A 25 4.93 -3.62 9.15
C GLN A 25 5.83 -2.37 9.27
N ARG A 26 7.11 -2.46 8.89
CA ARG A 26 8.01 -1.29 8.86
C ARG A 26 7.56 -0.26 7.83
N PHE A 27 7.19 -0.69 6.63
CA PHE A 27 6.65 0.20 5.60
C PHE A 27 5.42 0.96 6.13
N LEU A 28 4.50 0.22 6.73
CA LEU A 28 3.26 0.75 7.29
C LEU A 28 3.53 1.74 8.43
N SER A 29 4.38 1.37 9.40
CA SER A 29 4.77 2.25 10.50
C SER A 29 5.47 3.53 10.01
N GLU A 30 6.32 3.43 8.98
CA GLU A 30 6.96 4.60 8.39
C GLU A 30 5.96 5.50 7.64
N LEU A 31 4.99 4.91 6.95
CA LEU A 31 3.90 5.63 6.29
C LEU A 31 3.09 6.43 7.32
N GLU A 32 2.69 5.80 8.42
CA GLU A 32 1.97 6.44 9.52
C GLU A 32 2.79 7.54 10.21
N LYS A 33 4.08 7.28 10.50
CA LYS A 33 4.97 8.30 11.08
C LYS A 33 5.10 9.53 10.20
N ARG A 34 5.21 9.33 8.88
CA ARG A 34 5.46 10.40 7.92
C ARG A 34 4.17 11.14 7.54
N PHE A 35 3.05 10.44 7.53
CA PHE A 35 1.74 10.96 7.14
C PHE A 35 0.67 10.52 8.16
N PRO A 36 0.76 11.01 9.41
CA PRO A 36 -0.16 10.60 10.45
C PRO A 36 -1.57 11.10 10.12
N ASP A 37 -2.55 10.20 10.21
CA ASP A 37 -3.95 10.57 10.12
C ASP A 37 -4.58 10.54 11.51
N LYS A 38 -4.96 11.73 12.01
CA LYS A 38 -5.59 11.89 13.32
C LYS A 38 -7.08 11.54 13.33
N LYS A 39 -7.67 11.19 12.17
CA LYS A 39 -9.11 11.04 11.98
C LYS A 39 -9.57 9.62 11.65
N THR A 40 -8.66 8.67 11.41
CA THR A 40 -9.03 7.29 11.04
C THR A 40 -9.02 6.38 12.27
N PRO A 41 -10.09 5.57 12.50
CA PRO A 41 -10.13 4.60 13.59
C PRO A 41 -8.99 3.57 13.48
N SER A 42 -8.49 3.09 14.62
CA SER A 42 -7.41 2.11 14.71
C SER A 42 -7.72 0.86 13.86
N GLY A 43 -6.83 0.55 12.90
CA GLY A 43 -6.90 -0.66 12.06
C GLY A 43 -6.85 -0.41 10.55
N LEU A 44 -7.16 0.82 10.10
CA LEU A 44 -7.00 1.25 8.71
C LEU A 44 -5.90 2.31 8.62
N MET A 45 -4.86 2.06 7.81
CA MET A 45 -3.77 3.02 7.62
C MET A 45 -4.09 3.97 6.48
N ARG A 46 -4.84 5.02 6.85
CA ARG A 46 -5.10 6.15 5.98
C ARG A 46 -4.01 7.21 6.18
N SER A 47 -3.56 7.80 5.08
CA SER A 47 -2.52 8.82 5.08
C SER A 47 -2.86 9.94 4.12
N ALA A 48 -2.67 11.19 4.56
CA ALA A 48 -2.75 12.36 3.72
C ALA A 48 -1.37 12.68 3.14
N ILE A 49 -1.23 12.58 1.82
CA ILE A 49 0.00 12.91 1.09
C ILE A 49 -0.29 14.14 0.22
N GLY A 50 -0.05 15.32 0.78
CA GLY A 50 -0.47 16.58 0.16
C GLY A 50 -2.01 16.64 0.02
N PRO A 51 -2.56 17.01 -1.15
CA PRO A 51 -4.01 17.06 -1.38
C PRO A 51 -4.65 15.70 -1.72
N ALA A 52 -3.89 14.60 -1.61
CA ALA A 52 -4.37 13.25 -1.86
C ALA A 52 -4.48 12.44 -0.56
N PHE A 53 -5.51 11.61 -0.51
CA PHE A 53 -5.75 10.64 0.54
C PHE A 53 -5.49 9.25 0.00
N VAL A 54 -4.81 8.44 0.79
CA VAL A 54 -4.45 7.08 0.43
C VAL A 54 -4.77 6.16 1.59
N LEU A 55 -5.43 5.03 1.30
CA LEU A 55 -5.63 3.93 2.24
C LEU A 55 -4.74 2.76 1.81
N VAL A 56 -3.87 2.34 2.71
CA VAL A 56 -2.98 1.19 2.52
C VAL A 56 -3.19 0.19 3.63
N GLU A 57 -3.33 -1.08 3.27
CA GLU A 57 -3.57 -2.17 4.21
C GLU A 57 -2.46 -3.23 4.11
N PRO A 58 -2.20 -3.98 5.19
CA PRO A 58 -1.31 -5.13 5.12
C PRO A 58 -1.77 -6.12 4.03
N GLY A 59 -0.87 -6.47 3.12
CA GLY A 59 -1.08 -7.49 2.11
C GLY A 59 -0.19 -8.70 2.37
N TYR A 60 -0.63 -9.87 1.93
CA TYR A 60 0.23 -11.04 1.88
C TYR A 60 -0.10 -11.86 0.63
N ARG A 61 0.85 -11.94 -0.29
CA ARG A 61 0.71 -12.72 -1.52
C ARG A 61 1.94 -13.58 -1.75
N ASP A 62 1.74 -14.85 -2.07
CA ASP A 62 2.79 -15.80 -2.46
C ASP A 62 4.00 -15.86 -1.50
N LYS A 63 3.77 -15.66 -0.19
CA LYS A 63 4.83 -15.53 0.82
C LYS A 63 5.84 -14.46 0.41
N LYS A 64 5.35 -13.25 0.12
CA LYS A 64 6.14 -12.05 -0.14
C LYS A 64 5.51 -10.89 0.61
N ALA A 65 6.36 -9.98 1.07
CA ALA A 65 5.92 -8.73 1.67
C ALA A 65 5.18 -7.87 0.63
N THR A 66 3.88 -7.71 0.81
CA THR A 66 3.04 -6.82 -0.01
C THR A 66 2.18 -5.92 0.86
N VAL A 67 1.63 -4.88 0.25
CA VAL A 67 0.54 -4.06 0.78
C VAL A 67 -0.57 -3.95 -0.24
N ASN A 68 -1.81 -3.82 0.23
CA ASN A 68 -2.96 -3.53 -0.61
C ASN A 68 -3.18 -2.01 -0.64
N LEU A 69 -3.17 -1.41 -1.83
CA LEU A 69 -3.59 -0.03 -2.04
C LEU A 69 -5.10 -0.04 -2.32
N SER A 70 -5.88 0.18 -1.26
CA SER A 70 -7.34 0.05 -1.29
C SER A 70 -8.01 1.32 -1.82
N GLU A 71 -7.47 2.50 -1.48
CA GLU A 71 -8.01 3.76 -1.97
C GLU A 71 -6.91 4.77 -2.32
N ILE A 72 -7.15 5.51 -3.39
CA ILE A 72 -6.45 6.76 -3.68
C ILE A 72 -7.44 7.75 -4.28
N TRP A 73 -7.55 8.91 -3.67
CA TRP A 73 -8.36 9.99 -4.19
C TRP A 73 -7.75 11.34 -3.80
N SER A 74 -8.06 12.39 -4.56
CA SER A 74 -7.58 13.75 -4.28
C SER A 74 -8.74 14.71 -4.24
N SER A 75 -8.64 15.71 -3.35
CA SER A 75 -9.59 16.82 -3.30
C SER A 75 -9.30 17.92 -4.33
N GLY A 76 -8.14 17.88 -5.00
CA GLY A 76 -7.76 18.81 -6.07
C GLY A 76 -8.43 18.52 -7.41
N ALA A 77 -8.24 19.41 -8.38
CA ALA A 77 -8.84 19.26 -9.70
C ALA A 77 -8.19 18.11 -10.49
N LYS A 78 -8.99 17.46 -11.36
CA LYS A 78 -8.48 16.44 -12.30
C LYS A 78 -7.37 17.06 -13.15
N GLY A 79 -6.21 16.41 -13.20
CA GLY A 79 -5.06 16.85 -14.00
C GLY A 79 -3.97 17.59 -13.22
N GLU A 80 -4.20 17.98 -11.97
CA GLU A 80 -3.20 18.69 -11.13
C GLU A 80 -2.10 17.77 -10.57
N GLY A 81 -2.17 16.46 -10.86
CA GLY A 81 -1.10 15.52 -10.52
C GLY A 81 -1.08 15.05 -9.07
N ALA A 82 -1.98 15.52 -8.19
CA ALA A 82 -2.09 15.13 -6.79
C ALA A 82 -2.02 13.61 -6.56
N GLY A 83 -2.87 12.83 -7.23
CA GLY A 83 -2.85 11.36 -7.14
C GLY A 83 -1.55 10.76 -7.65
N SER A 84 -0.92 11.35 -8.67
CA SER A 84 0.37 10.87 -9.20
C SER A 84 1.52 11.16 -8.23
N ALA A 85 1.51 12.31 -7.56
CA ALA A 85 2.49 12.66 -6.54
C ALA A 85 2.39 11.73 -5.31
N ALA A 86 1.16 11.43 -4.87
CA ALA A 86 0.93 10.48 -3.79
C ALA A 86 1.36 9.06 -4.17
N LEU A 87 0.95 8.56 -5.34
CA LEU A 87 1.35 7.23 -5.80
C LEU A 87 2.87 7.12 -5.97
N LYS A 88 3.54 8.17 -6.48
CA LYS A 88 5.01 8.22 -6.57
C LYS A 88 5.67 8.14 -5.20
N THR A 89 5.09 8.81 -4.20
CA THR A 89 5.60 8.77 -2.82
C THR A 89 5.50 7.37 -2.23
N ILE A 90 4.33 6.74 -2.36
CA ILE A 90 4.08 5.39 -1.85
C ILE A 90 4.95 4.36 -2.54
N THR A 91 4.99 4.37 -3.87
CA THR A 91 5.80 3.43 -4.65
C THR A 91 7.28 3.54 -4.32
N ARG A 92 7.81 4.75 -4.09
CA ARG A 92 9.20 4.95 -3.63
C ARG A 92 9.44 4.38 -2.22
N MET A 93 8.50 4.56 -1.30
CA MET A 93 8.60 3.99 0.05
C MET A 93 8.55 2.45 -0.01
N ALA A 94 7.68 1.89 -0.84
CA ALA A 94 7.57 0.46 -1.06
C ALA A 94 8.82 -0.13 -1.72
N ASP A 95 9.39 0.58 -2.71
CA ASP A 95 10.67 0.21 -3.36
C ASP A 95 11.81 0.16 -2.32
N LYS A 96 11.95 1.19 -1.47
CA LYS A 96 12.93 1.23 -0.37
C LYS A 96 12.75 0.10 0.64
N ALA A 97 11.51 -0.25 0.96
CA ALA A 97 11.20 -1.32 1.90
C ALA A 97 11.29 -2.72 1.28
N GLY A 98 11.43 -2.82 -0.05
CA GLY A 98 11.35 -4.08 -0.79
C GLY A 98 9.97 -4.74 -0.70
N VAL A 99 8.91 -3.93 -0.67
CA VAL A 99 7.50 -4.36 -0.52
C VAL A 99 6.76 -4.18 -1.85
N GLY A 100 5.99 -5.20 -2.25
CA GLY A 100 5.11 -5.11 -3.42
C GLY A 100 3.81 -4.39 -3.13
N ILE A 101 3.15 -3.86 -4.16
CA ILE A 101 1.84 -3.22 -4.03
C ILE A 101 0.84 -3.96 -4.92
N ASP A 102 -0.24 -4.43 -4.32
CA ASP A 102 -1.40 -4.96 -5.01
C ASP A 102 -2.56 -3.97 -4.90
N LEU A 103 -3.45 -3.96 -5.88
CA LEU A 103 -4.68 -3.17 -5.84
C LEU A 103 -5.75 -3.78 -6.75
N GLU A 104 -6.99 -3.37 -6.50
CA GLU A 104 -8.12 -3.59 -7.38
C GLU A 104 -8.61 -2.22 -7.89
N PRO A 105 -8.44 -1.91 -9.18
CA PRO A 105 -8.74 -0.58 -9.71
C PRO A 105 -10.25 -0.45 -9.92
N GLN A 106 -10.91 0.22 -8.98
CA GLN A 106 -12.32 0.58 -9.07
C GLN A 106 -12.48 2.10 -8.94
N ALA A 107 -13.04 2.73 -9.96
CA ALA A 107 -13.32 4.16 -9.91
C ALA A 107 -14.52 4.45 -9.00
N PHE A 108 -14.39 5.49 -8.16
CA PHE A 108 -15.48 5.96 -7.32
C PHE A 108 -16.69 6.37 -8.16
N ARG A 109 -17.79 5.62 -8.04
CA ARG A 109 -19.04 5.92 -8.75
C ARG A 109 -19.64 7.27 -8.34
N ALA A 110 -19.44 7.68 -7.09
CA ALA A 110 -19.92 8.95 -6.55
C ALA A 110 -19.31 10.20 -7.24
N GLY A 111 -18.15 10.06 -7.91
CA GLY A 111 -17.51 11.15 -8.66
C GLY A 111 -17.86 11.20 -10.15
N LYS A 112 -18.53 10.17 -10.70
CA LYS A 112 -18.86 10.09 -12.13
C LYS A 112 -19.83 11.19 -12.58
N ASN A 113 -20.77 11.58 -11.71
CA ASN A 113 -21.77 12.62 -12.01
C ASN A 113 -21.20 14.05 -12.01
N LYS A 114 -19.95 14.25 -11.57
CA LYS A 114 -19.29 15.56 -11.57
C LYS A 114 -18.21 15.68 -12.66
N GLY A 115 -18.06 14.70 -13.56
CA GLY A 115 -17.10 14.77 -14.68
C GLY A 115 -15.61 14.69 -14.30
N HIS A 116 -15.28 14.54 -13.01
CA HIS A 116 -13.90 14.57 -12.52
C HIS A 116 -13.32 13.19 -12.20
N ALA A 117 -14.14 12.13 -12.12
CA ALA A 117 -13.65 10.77 -11.88
C ALA A 117 -13.14 10.11 -13.17
N LEU A 118 -12.08 9.33 -13.06
CA LEU A 118 -11.64 8.43 -14.13
C LEU A 118 -12.67 7.31 -14.29
N SER A 119 -12.85 6.79 -15.51
CA SER A 119 -13.45 5.48 -15.73
C SER A 119 -12.55 4.37 -15.19
N ASP A 120 -13.09 3.16 -15.01
CA ASP A 120 -12.30 2.01 -14.55
C ASP A 120 -11.16 1.68 -15.53
N GLN A 121 -11.39 1.87 -16.84
CA GLN A 121 -10.37 1.69 -17.86
C GLN A 121 -9.28 2.77 -17.80
N GLU A 122 -9.65 4.05 -17.67
CA GLU A 122 -8.68 5.13 -17.52
C GLU A 122 -7.85 4.97 -16.24
N LEU A 123 -8.47 4.51 -15.15
CA LEU A 123 -7.78 4.23 -13.89
C LEU A 123 -6.79 3.08 -14.03
N ARG A 124 -7.19 1.98 -14.69
CA ARG A 124 -6.29 0.87 -15.03
C ARG A 124 -5.09 1.35 -15.86
N SER A 125 -5.34 2.08 -16.94
CA SER A 125 -4.27 2.63 -17.78
C SER A 125 -3.39 3.62 -17.03
N TRP A 126 -3.94 4.39 -16.09
CA TRP A 126 -3.16 5.26 -15.22
C TRP A 126 -2.19 4.45 -14.35
N TYR A 127 -2.65 3.37 -13.70
CA TYR A 127 -1.77 2.48 -12.93
C TYR A 127 -0.71 1.79 -13.79
N GLU A 128 -1.04 1.38 -15.02
CA GLU A 128 -0.05 0.79 -15.95
C GLU A 128 1.12 1.74 -16.24
N ARG A 129 0.82 3.03 -16.47
CA ARG A 129 1.85 4.07 -16.63
C ARG A 129 2.76 4.22 -15.41
N HIS A 130 2.28 3.86 -14.22
CA HIS A 130 3.05 3.86 -12.96
C HIS A 130 3.73 2.52 -12.66
N GLY A 131 3.75 1.59 -13.62
CA GLY A 131 4.48 0.33 -13.54
C GLY A 131 3.72 -0.83 -12.91
N PHE A 132 2.41 -0.69 -12.72
CA PHE A 132 1.55 -1.81 -12.34
C PHE A 132 1.28 -2.72 -13.55
N LYS A 133 1.16 -4.01 -13.29
CA LYS A 133 0.82 -5.04 -14.29
C LYS A 133 -0.52 -5.68 -13.93
N ARG A 134 -1.35 -5.91 -14.95
CA ARG A 134 -2.63 -6.60 -14.81
C ARG A 134 -2.43 -8.07 -14.39
N SER A 135 -3.32 -8.54 -13.53
CA SER A 135 -3.40 -9.92 -13.06
C SER A 135 -4.87 -10.24 -12.76
N GLY A 136 -5.64 -10.55 -13.80
CA GLY A 136 -7.10 -10.64 -13.71
C GLY A 136 -7.72 -9.27 -13.42
N ASP A 137 -8.61 -9.20 -12.44
CA ASP A 137 -9.22 -7.94 -11.99
C ASP A 137 -8.28 -7.06 -11.17
N LYS A 138 -7.19 -7.64 -10.68
CA LYS A 138 -6.21 -6.93 -9.85
C LYS A 138 -5.06 -6.38 -10.68
N MET A 139 -4.35 -5.43 -10.10
CA MET A 139 -3.10 -4.92 -10.60
C MET A 139 -2.02 -5.02 -9.54
N THR A 140 -0.80 -5.34 -9.98
CA THR A 140 0.31 -5.59 -9.08
C THR A 140 1.55 -4.85 -9.53
N ARG A 141 2.32 -4.34 -8.58
CA ARG A 141 3.62 -3.71 -8.83
C ARG A 141 4.63 -4.33 -7.89
N LYS A 142 5.62 -5.00 -8.46
CA LYS A 142 6.80 -5.49 -7.71
C LYS A 142 7.67 -4.30 -7.29
N PRO A 143 8.35 -4.36 -6.12
CA PRO A 143 9.29 -3.33 -5.75
C PRO A 143 10.42 -3.29 -6.78
N LYS A 144 10.81 -2.08 -7.20
CA LYS A 144 12.03 -1.90 -7.97
C LYS A 144 13.20 -2.10 -7.02
N LYS A 145 14.17 -2.95 -7.40
CA LYS A 145 15.45 -3.00 -6.69
C LYS A 145 16.09 -1.62 -6.85
N GLU A 146 16.19 -0.84 -5.77
CA GLU A 146 17.13 0.28 -5.77
C GLU A 146 18.52 -0.34 -6.03
N LYS A 147 19.20 0.12 -7.09
CA LYS A 147 20.61 -0.23 -7.25
C LYS A 147 21.36 0.36 -6.04
N PRO A 148 22.24 -0.43 -5.40
CA PRO A 148 23.06 0.07 -4.29
C PRO A 148 23.92 1.26 -4.71
#